data_AF-A0A954GZQ9-F1
#
_entry.id   AF-A0A954GZQ9-F1
#
_cell.length_a   1.000
_cell.length_b   1.000
_cell.length_c   1.000
_cell.angle_alpha   90.00
_cell.angle_beta   90.00
_cell.angle_gamma   90.00
#
_symmetry.space_group_name_H-M   'P 1'
#
loop_
_entity.id
_entity.type
_entity.pdbx_description
1 polymer ?
#
loop_
_entity_poly.entity_id
_entity_poly.type
_entity_poly.pdbx_seq_one_letter_code
_entity_poly.pdbx_strand_id
1 'polypeptide(L)'
;MSRRKSSDEHEVGSDSFLDVIANIVGILIILIVIVGMKVARQEAMPVSDADVAEFSELQSEVSPAVVPDSQLTATESETSDEVAKIKQALKDAELMLSSERKARQILVAELEHKRAEVSAEAAAIASLNGDLDLLRLRAASHLQQGEDAADRLASLTQEVTKRQSDVDRLKKQVSDAEEQVATVCVSITKAEEQVDAFTKAIEAINAEMLELEEVISPEENAAVPPTDRLQHRLSPVGKVADSSEIHFRVINNQISFLPVDELLDRLKSQLNSRMGVIARMPQYGGTVGPVHGYVMNYTVERHTGSLPQGNGWVGGTMLAVSGWTIEADDQRVPSESTETALRPGSQFRRMIESQPIDSAITLWVYPDSFQSFAALREVAHGLQLRVAARPLPAGTPISGSSKGSRSIVQ
;
A
#
# COMPACT_ATOMS: atom_id res chain seq x y z
N MET A 1 -2.82 16.66 -47.72
CA MET A 1 -3.65 15.45 -47.59
C MET A 1 -3.78 15.12 -46.12
N SER A 2 -4.92 15.44 -45.52
CA SER A 2 -5.18 15.21 -44.10
C SER A 2 -6.23 14.11 -43.98
N ARG A 3 -5.86 12.99 -43.36
CA ARG A 3 -6.76 11.87 -43.11
C ARG A 3 -7.01 11.82 -41.60
N ARG A 4 -8.04 12.53 -41.17
CA ARG A 4 -8.56 12.55 -39.81
C ARG A 4 -9.33 11.25 -39.60
N LYS A 5 -8.81 10.32 -38.80
CA LYS A 5 -9.55 9.15 -38.34
C LYS A 5 -10.30 9.57 -37.07
N SER A 6 -11.62 9.72 -37.19
CA SER A 6 -12.53 9.88 -36.07
C SER A 6 -12.53 8.59 -35.26
N SER A 7 -12.08 8.69 -34.02
CA SER A 7 -12.41 7.76 -32.96
C SER A 7 -13.87 8.02 -32.57
N ASP A 8 -14.80 7.25 -33.13
CA ASP A 8 -16.06 6.96 -32.48
C ASP A 8 -15.70 6.07 -31.28
N GLU A 9 -15.53 6.67 -30.12
CA GLU A 9 -15.78 5.99 -28.87
C GLU A 9 -17.29 5.73 -28.84
N HIS A 10 -17.69 4.53 -29.27
CA HIS A 10 -19.01 4.03 -28.93
C HIS A 10 -19.14 4.06 -27.41
N GLU A 11 -20.05 4.89 -26.90
CA GLU A 11 -20.70 4.73 -25.59
C GLU A 11 -21.41 3.37 -25.58
N VAL A 12 -20.62 2.31 -25.46
CA VAL A 12 -21.11 0.95 -25.25
C VAL A 12 -21.57 0.88 -23.80
N GLY A 13 -22.88 0.73 -23.61
CA GLY A 13 -23.34 -0.17 -22.55
C GLY A 13 -24.45 0.29 -21.60
N SER A 14 -25.12 1.43 -21.78
CA SER A 14 -26.31 1.75 -20.96
C SER A 14 -27.63 1.63 -21.73
N ASP A 15 -27.72 2.21 -22.93
CA ASP A 15 -29.00 2.34 -23.66
C ASP A 15 -29.51 0.99 -24.17
N SER A 16 -28.64 0.17 -24.77
CA SER A 16 -29.01 -1.18 -25.22
C SER A 16 -29.26 -2.17 -24.08
N PHE A 17 -28.70 -1.95 -22.89
CA PHE A 17 -28.97 -2.79 -21.71
C PHE A 17 -30.31 -2.44 -21.07
N LEU A 18 -30.63 -1.15 -20.98
CA LEU A 18 -31.93 -0.68 -20.55
C LEU A 18 -33.04 -1.14 -21.50
N ASP A 19 -32.80 -1.14 -22.82
CA ASP A 19 -33.75 -1.68 -23.80
C ASP A 19 -34.00 -3.19 -23.61
N VAL A 20 -32.94 -3.96 -23.34
CA VAL A 20 -33.06 -5.41 -23.08
C VAL A 20 -33.79 -5.68 -21.76
N ILE A 21 -33.48 -4.94 -20.70
CA ILE A 21 -34.19 -5.07 -19.41
C ILE A 21 -35.65 -4.64 -19.55
N ALA A 22 -35.92 -3.51 -20.22
CA ALA A 22 -37.28 -3.02 -20.41
C ALA A 22 -38.13 -4.02 -21.19
N ASN A 23 -37.56 -4.66 -22.21
CA ASN A 23 -38.25 -5.69 -22.99
C ASN A 23 -38.50 -6.97 -22.16
N ILE A 24 -37.52 -7.41 -21.35
CA ILE A 24 -37.68 -8.57 -20.45
C ILE A 24 -38.75 -8.29 -19.38
N VAL A 25 -38.69 -7.12 -18.74
CA VAL A 25 -39.66 -6.73 -17.71
C VAL A 25 -41.05 -6.57 -18.33
N GLY A 26 -41.16 -6.02 -19.53
CA GLY A 26 -42.42 -5.90 -20.27
C GLY A 26 -43.08 -7.26 -20.54
N ILE A 27 -42.31 -8.24 -21.03
CA ILE A 27 -42.80 -9.61 -21.23
C ILE A 27 -43.22 -10.24 -19.89
N LEU A 28 -42.46 -10.00 -18.81
CA LEU A 28 -42.74 -10.55 -17.49
C LEU A 28 -44.07 -10.00 -16.92
N ILE A 29 -44.32 -8.70 -17.07
CA ILE A 29 -45.56 -8.05 -16.65
C ILE A 29 -46.75 -8.61 -17.45
N ILE A 30 -46.61 -8.76 -18.77
CA ILE A 30 -47.66 -9.35 -19.62
C ILE A 30 -47.97 -10.78 -19.17
N LEU A 31 -46.96 -11.59 -18.86
CA LEU A 31 -47.14 -12.96 -18.39
C LEU A 31 -47.84 -13.02 -17.02
N ILE A 32 -47.46 -12.15 -16.07
CA ILE A 32 -48.10 -12.08 -14.76
C ILE A 32 -49.57 -11.67 -14.89
N VAL A 33 -49.88 -10.68 -15.76
CA VAL A 33 -51.26 -10.25 -16.02
C VAL A 33 -52.06 -11.36 -16.68
N ILE A 34 -51.49 -12.10 -17.64
CA ILE A 34 -52.16 -13.24 -18.29
C ILE A 34 -52.43 -14.37 -17.30
N VAL A 35 -51.49 -14.68 -16.41
CA VAL A 35 -51.69 -15.69 -15.36
C VAL A 35 -52.71 -15.21 -14.34
N GLY A 36 -52.69 -13.94 -13.94
CA GLY A 36 -53.70 -13.33 -13.08
C GLY A 36 -55.10 -13.35 -13.70
N MET A 37 -55.22 -13.06 -15.00
CA MET A 37 -56.47 -13.16 -15.74
C MET A 37 -56.94 -14.60 -15.95
N LYS A 38 -56.02 -15.57 -16.05
CA LYS A 38 -56.33 -16.99 -16.16
C LYS A 38 -56.81 -17.56 -14.82
N VAL A 39 -56.19 -17.15 -13.71
CA VAL A 39 -56.63 -17.52 -12.36
C VAL A 39 -57.98 -16.87 -12.03
N ALA A 40 -58.19 -15.59 -12.40
CA ALA A 40 -59.48 -14.92 -12.25
C ALA A 40 -60.62 -15.51 -13.11
N ARG A 41 -60.30 -16.26 -14.18
CA ARG A 41 -61.28 -17.00 -15.00
C ARG A 41 -61.48 -18.45 -14.56
N GLN A 42 -60.77 -18.93 -13.55
CA GLN A 42 -60.78 -20.33 -13.14
C GLN A 42 -61.26 -20.53 -11.69
N GLU A 43 -62.23 -19.72 -11.26
CA GLU A 43 -63.06 -19.97 -10.07
C GLU A 43 -64.55 -20.03 -10.48
N ALA A 44 -65.03 -21.24 -10.75
CA ALA A 44 -66.45 -21.59 -10.71
C ALA A 44 -66.63 -23.11 -10.56
N MET A 45 -66.19 -23.66 -9.43
CA MET A 45 -66.82 -24.82 -8.80
C MET A 45 -66.51 -24.77 -7.29
N PRO A 46 -67.48 -24.44 -6.43
CA PRO A 46 -67.51 -24.96 -5.08
C PRO A 46 -68.44 -26.19 -5.04
N VAL A 47 -67.88 -27.27 -4.50
CA VAL A 47 -68.64 -28.42 -4.01
C VAL A 47 -69.43 -27.93 -2.78
N SER A 48 -70.73 -28.18 -2.75
CA SER A 48 -71.60 -27.94 -1.59
C SER A 48 -72.30 -29.25 -1.25
N ASP A 49 -71.88 -29.87 -0.15
CA ASP A 49 -72.66 -30.88 0.55
C ASP A 49 -73.78 -30.18 1.32
N ALA A 50 -74.98 -30.16 0.75
CA ALA A 50 -76.24 -29.96 1.48
C ALA A 50 -77.41 -30.44 0.62
N ASP A 51 -78.27 -31.25 1.24
CA ASP A 51 -79.65 -31.59 0.86
C ASP A 51 -79.86 -32.67 -0.24
N VAL A 52 -79.65 -33.93 0.15
CA VAL A 52 -80.39 -35.07 -0.45
C VAL A 52 -81.03 -35.89 0.67
N ALA A 53 -82.10 -35.33 1.25
CA ALA A 53 -83.08 -36.07 2.04
C ALA A 53 -84.42 -35.35 1.98
N GLU A 54 -85.17 -35.51 0.90
CA GLU A 54 -86.62 -35.46 0.99
C GLU A 54 -87.24 -36.46 0.01
N PHE A 55 -87.74 -37.53 0.60
CA PHE A 55 -88.61 -38.53 0.00
C PHE A 55 -90.02 -37.94 -0.10
N SER A 56 -90.77 -38.44 -1.08
CA SER A 56 -92.23 -38.66 -1.05
C SER A 56 -93.12 -37.63 -1.77
N GLU A 57 -94.12 -38.20 -2.45
CA GLU A 57 -95.25 -37.58 -3.18
C GLU A 57 -94.89 -37.15 -4.62
N LEU A 58 -95.37 -37.77 -5.71
CA LEU A 58 -96.68 -38.36 -5.96
C LEU A 58 -96.57 -39.48 -7.02
N GLN A 59 -96.78 -40.71 -6.58
CA GLN A 59 -97.08 -41.85 -7.44
C GLN A 59 -98.49 -42.33 -7.06
N SER A 60 -99.54 -41.77 -7.68
CA SER A 60 -100.90 -42.31 -7.60
C SER A 60 -101.83 -41.57 -8.57
N GLU A 61 -102.02 -42.12 -9.77
CA GLU A 61 -103.33 -42.22 -10.44
C GLU A 61 -103.15 -42.94 -11.79
N VAL A 62 -103.22 -44.27 -11.79
CA VAL A 62 -103.84 -45.00 -12.89
C VAL A 62 -104.63 -46.16 -12.27
N SER A 63 -105.94 -45.95 -12.17
CA SER A 63 -106.91 -46.95 -11.72
C SER A 63 -107.11 -48.01 -12.81
N PRO A 64 -107.20 -49.31 -12.45
CA PRO A 64 -107.52 -50.39 -13.38
C PRO A 64 -109.01 -50.76 -13.32
N ALA A 65 -109.68 -50.77 -14.47
CA ALA A 65 -111.00 -51.38 -14.71
C ALA A 65 -111.30 -51.18 -16.21
N VAL A 66 -111.75 -52.12 -17.03
CA VAL A 66 -112.39 -53.43 -16.88
C VAL A 66 -112.30 -54.12 -18.25
N VAL A 67 -112.20 -55.45 -18.25
CA VAL A 67 -112.27 -56.35 -19.41
C VAL A 67 -113.69 -56.38 -20.01
N PRO A 68 -113.85 -56.51 -21.34
CA PRO A 68 -114.56 -57.69 -21.86
C PRO A 68 -113.79 -58.27 -23.06
N ASP A 69 -113.25 -59.48 -22.97
CA ASP A 69 -113.89 -60.78 -23.21
C ASP A 69 -113.85 -61.19 -24.70
N SER A 70 -113.53 -62.48 -24.92
CA SER A 70 -113.52 -63.23 -26.19
C SER A 70 -112.32 -62.92 -27.13
N GLN A 71 -111.47 -63.84 -27.61
CA GLN A 71 -111.60 -65.29 -27.83
C GLN A 71 -110.21 -65.97 -27.76
N LEU A 72 -110.18 -67.19 -27.22
CA LEU A 72 -109.13 -68.16 -27.48
C LEU A 72 -109.14 -68.55 -28.97
N THR A 73 -107.97 -68.68 -29.61
CA THR A 73 -107.39 -69.95 -30.09
C THR A 73 -106.40 -69.73 -31.24
N ALA A 74 -105.31 -70.52 -31.19
CA ALA A 74 -104.45 -70.96 -32.29
C ALA A 74 -103.45 -69.97 -32.93
N THR A 75 -102.23 -69.89 -32.36
CA THR A 75 -100.97 -69.63 -33.12
C THR A 75 -99.72 -70.15 -32.36
N GLU A 76 -99.72 -71.40 -31.88
CA GLU A 76 -98.49 -72.04 -31.34
C GLU A 76 -97.48 -72.43 -32.44
N SER A 77 -97.84 -72.31 -33.72
CA SER A 77 -96.96 -72.70 -34.84
C SER A 77 -96.15 -71.53 -35.45
N GLU A 78 -96.63 -70.29 -35.40
CA GLU A 78 -95.94 -69.13 -36.01
C GLU A 78 -94.88 -68.53 -35.08
N THR A 79 -95.12 -68.61 -33.76
CA THR A 79 -94.18 -68.15 -32.73
C THR A 79 -92.94 -69.05 -32.63
N SER A 80 -93.05 -70.34 -32.94
CA SER A 80 -91.91 -71.28 -32.92
C SER A 80 -90.87 -70.96 -34.00
N ASP A 81 -91.30 -70.62 -35.21
CA ASP A 81 -90.42 -70.31 -36.33
C ASP A 81 -89.75 -68.94 -36.19
N GLU A 82 -90.44 -67.95 -35.65
CA GLU A 82 -89.86 -66.64 -35.31
C GLU A 82 -88.84 -66.76 -34.17
N VAL A 83 -89.15 -67.55 -33.13
CA VAL A 83 -88.22 -67.84 -32.03
C VAL A 83 -86.99 -68.61 -32.53
N ALA A 84 -87.13 -69.50 -33.51
CA ALA A 84 -86.00 -70.20 -34.13
C ALA A 84 -85.09 -69.24 -34.93
N LYS A 85 -85.66 -68.33 -35.72
CA LYS A 85 -84.91 -67.29 -36.46
C LYS A 85 -84.18 -66.35 -35.51
N ILE A 86 -84.82 -65.93 -34.41
CA ILE A 86 -84.21 -65.07 -33.39
C ILE A 86 -83.06 -65.80 -32.69
N LYS A 87 -83.20 -67.08 -32.33
CA LYS A 87 -82.11 -67.89 -31.75
C LYS A 87 -80.93 -68.05 -32.70
N GLN A 88 -81.20 -68.22 -34.00
CA GLN A 88 -80.14 -68.33 -35.00
C GLN A 88 -79.42 -66.99 -35.20
N ALA A 89 -80.17 -65.88 -35.32
CA ALA A 89 -79.60 -64.53 -35.37
C ALA A 89 -78.80 -64.18 -34.10
N LEU A 90 -79.25 -64.62 -32.92
CA LEU A 90 -78.51 -64.47 -31.65
C LEU A 90 -77.18 -65.22 -31.69
N LYS A 91 -77.17 -66.46 -32.19
CA LYS A 91 -75.95 -67.28 -32.31
C LYS A 91 -74.95 -66.69 -33.30
N ASP A 92 -75.44 -66.17 -34.42
CA ASP A 92 -74.60 -65.49 -35.42
C ASP A 92 -74.04 -64.17 -34.89
N ALA A 93 -74.86 -63.41 -34.14
CA ALA A 93 -74.42 -62.21 -33.44
C ALA A 93 -73.36 -62.52 -32.37
N GLU A 94 -73.54 -63.58 -31.57
CA GLU A 94 -72.55 -64.03 -30.58
C GLU A 94 -71.22 -64.43 -31.25
N LEU A 95 -71.27 -65.11 -32.39
CA LEU A 95 -70.09 -65.47 -33.17
C LEU A 95 -69.37 -64.22 -33.70
N MET A 96 -70.10 -63.25 -34.28
CA MET A 96 -69.52 -61.98 -34.72
C MET A 96 -68.89 -61.21 -33.56
N LEU A 97 -69.60 -61.08 -32.44
CA LEU A 97 -69.13 -60.38 -31.25
C LEU A 97 -67.89 -61.06 -30.64
N SER A 98 -67.81 -62.40 -30.71
CA SER A 98 -66.62 -63.15 -30.31
C SER A 98 -65.41 -62.91 -31.22
N SER A 99 -65.65 -62.77 -32.53
CA SER A 99 -64.61 -62.49 -33.53
C SER A 99 -64.07 -61.05 -33.39
N GLU A 100 -64.97 -60.10 -33.15
CA GLU A 100 -64.64 -58.69 -32.94
C GLU A 100 -63.88 -58.51 -31.62
N ARG A 101 -64.28 -59.21 -30.55
CA ARG A 101 -63.52 -59.25 -29.28
C ARG A 101 -62.09 -59.75 -29.48
N LYS A 102 -61.89 -60.81 -30.27
CA LYS A 102 -60.54 -61.32 -30.59
C LYS A 102 -59.73 -60.31 -31.40
N ALA A 103 -60.32 -59.68 -32.42
CA ALA A 103 -59.66 -58.65 -33.22
C ALA A 103 -59.25 -57.44 -32.35
N ARG A 104 -60.16 -56.99 -31.47
CA ARG A 104 -59.87 -55.91 -30.52
C ARG A 104 -58.78 -56.30 -29.53
N GLN A 105 -58.76 -57.54 -29.05
CA GLN A 105 -57.73 -58.04 -28.14
C GLN A 105 -56.34 -58.03 -28.79
N ILE A 106 -56.23 -58.44 -30.05
CA ILE A 106 -54.96 -58.38 -30.81
C ILE A 106 -54.50 -56.93 -30.99
N LEU A 107 -55.42 -56.03 -31.35
CA LEU A 107 -55.09 -54.62 -31.57
C LEU A 107 -54.67 -53.91 -30.26
N VAL A 108 -55.31 -54.24 -29.14
CA VAL A 108 -54.89 -53.76 -27.81
C VAL A 108 -53.49 -54.26 -27.47
N ALA A 109 -53.18 -55.54 -27.71
CA ALA A 109 -51.85 -56.09 -27.46
C ALA A 109 -50.77 -55.41 -28.33
N GLU A 110 -51.06 -55.12 -29.60
CA GLU A 110 -50.14 -54.39 -30.47
C GLU A 110 -49.91 -52.94 -30.01
N LEU A 111 -50.97 -52.26 -29.55
CA LEU A 111 -50.86 -50.92 -28.97
C LEU A 111 -50.08 -50.91 -27.66
N GLU A 112 -50.25 -51.92 -26.81
CA GLU A 112 -49.47 -52.07 -25.58
C GLU A 112 -47.99 -52.31 -25.87
N HIS A 113 -47.67 -53.15 -26.86
CA HIS A 113 -46.29 -53.35 -27.33
C HIS A 113 -45.66 -52.03 -27.82
N LYS A 114 -46.35 -51.30 -28.71
CA LYS A 114 -45.87 -50.01 -29.22
C LYS A 114 -45.72 -48.97 -28.11
N ARG A 115 -46.62 -48.96 -27.13
CA ARG A 115 -46.50 -48.09 -25.94
C ARG A 115 -45.28 -48.43 -25.09
N ALA A 116 -44.99 -49.72 -24.90
CA ALA A 116 -43.81 -50.16 -24.18
C ALA A 116 -42.52 -49.76 -24.92
N GLU A 117 -42.48 -49.91 -26.25
CA GLU A 117 -41.37 -49.49 -27.10
C GLU A 117 -41.13 -47.97 -27.02
N VAL A 118 -42.18 -47.16 -27.19
CA VAL A 118 -42.09 -45.69 -27.04
C VAL A 118 -41.65 -45.29 -25.63
N SER A 119 -42.13 -45.99 -24.59
CA SER A 119 -41.69 -45.72 -23.22
C SER A 119 -40.21 -46.05 -23.00
N ALA A 120 -39.71 -47.11 -23.62
CA ALA A 120 -38.30 -47.48 -23.54
C ALA A 120 -37.40 -46.47 -24.27
N GLU A 121 -37.81 -46.03 -25.46
CA GLU A 121 -37.10 -44.97 -26.20
C GLU A 121 -37.13 -43.63 -25.44
N ALA A 122 -38.27 -43.25 -24.86
CA ALA A 122 -38.39 -42.05 -24.04
C ALA A 122 -37.45 -42.11 -22.81
N ALA A 123 -37.32 -43.27 -22.18
CA ALA A 123 -36.37 -43.47 -21.08
C ALA A 123 -34.90 -43.36 -21.55
N ALA A 124 -34.57 -43.91 -22.72
CA ALA A 124 -33.23 -43.79 -23.31
C ALA A 124 -32.88 -42.33 -23.65
N ILE A 125 -33.83 -41.58 -24.23
CA ILE A 125 -33.67 -40.15 -24.52
C ILE A 125 -33.49 -39.35 -23.22
N ALA A 126 -34.25 -39.67 -22.17
CA ALA A 126 -34.11 -39.01 -20.87
C ALA A 126 -32.71 -39.26 -20.27
N SER A 127 -32.19 -40.48 -20.34
CA SER A 127 -30.82 -40.80 -19.90
C SER A 127 -29.78 -40.00 -20.70
N LEU A 128 -29.90 -39.98 -22.03
CA LEU A 128 -28.95 -39.28 -22.90
C LEU A 128 -28.97 -37.76 -22.68
N ASN A 129 -30.14 -37.18 -22.43
CA ASN A 129 -30.26 -35.77 -22.06
C ASN A 129 -29.59 -35.49 -20.71
N GLY A 130 -29.72 -36.39 -19.74
CA GLY A 130 -29.01 -36.29 -18.47
C GLY A 130 -27.48 -36.29 -18.63
N ASP A 131 -26.95 -37.21 -19.47
CA ASP A 131 -25.52 -37.26 -19.79
C ASP A 131 -25.07 -35.98 -20.53
N LEU A 132 -25.89 -35.47 -21.45
CA LEU A 132 -25.61 -34.23 -22.17
C LEU A 132 -25.55 -33.02 -21.24
N ASP A 133 -26.44 -32.93 -20.25
CA ASP A 133 -26.43 -31.85 -19.27
C ASP A 133 -25.21 -31.92 -18.34
N LEU A 134 -24.78 -33.14 -17.97
CA LEU A 134 -23.53 -33.34 -17.24
C LEU A 134 -22.31 -32.91 -18.07
N LEU A 135 -22.27 -33.28 -19.35
CA LEU A 135 -21.20 -32.86 -20.26
C LEU A 135 -21.16 -31.33 -20.45
N ARG A 136 -22.33 -30.69 -20.57
CA ARG A 136 -22.45 -29.22 -20.63
C ARG A 136 -21.91 -28.55 -19.37
N LEU A 137 -22.27 -29.07 -18.20
CA LEU A 137 -21.78 -28.55 -16.93
C LEU A 137 -20.26 -28.67 -16.82
N ARG A 138 -19.70 -29.81 -17.23
CA ARG A 138 -18.25 -30.03 -17.26
C ARG A 138 -17.54 -29.10 -18.24
N ALA A 139 -18.11 -28.89 -19.43
CA ALA A 139 -17.56 -27.96 -20.41
C ALA A 139 -17.56 -26.51 -19.88
N ALA A 140 -18.64 -26.08 -19.24
CA ALA A 140 -18.73 -24.77 -18.60
C ALA A 140 -17.67 -24.58 -17.50
N SER A 141 -17.48 -25.60 -16.65
CA SER A 141 -16.43 -25.58 -15.61
C SER A 141 -15.03 -25.48 -16.22
N HIS A 142 -14.74 -26.20 -17.30
CA HIS A 142 -13.44 -26.11 -17.97
C HIS A 142 -13.22 -24.76 -18.66
N LEU A 143 -14.27 -24.14 -19.23
CA LEU A 143 -14.18 -22.79 -19.77
C LEU A 143 -13.84 -21.78 -18.67
N GLN A 144 -14.53 -21.84 -17.54
CA GLN A 144 -14.25 -20.98 -16.39
C GLN A 144 -12.81 -21.19 -15.86
N GLN A 145 -12.35 -22.44 -15.77
CA GLN A 145 -10.96 -22.74 -15.41
C GLN A 145 -9.96 -22.16 -16.42
N GLY A 146 -10.32 -22.14 -17.71
CA GLY A 146 -9.52 -21.54 -18.77
C GLY A 146 -9.43 -20.02 -18.64
N GLU A 147 -10.54 -19.34 -18.34
CA GLU A 147 -10.58 -17.91 -18.07
C GLU A 147 -9.77 -17.55 -16.83
N ASP A 148 -9.97 -18.25 -15.71
CA ASP A 148 -9.18 -18.05 -14.49
C ASP A 148 -7.68 -18.26 -14.72
N ALA A 149 -7.32 -19.25 -15.54
CA ALA A 149 -5.93 -19.51 -15.91
C ALA A 149 -5.36 -18.40 -16.81
N ALA A 150 -6.16 -17.88 -17.74
CA ALA A 150 -5.77 -16.76 -18.60
C ALA A 150 -5.53 -15.48 -17.79
N ASP A 151 -6.40 -15.18 -16.82
CA ASP A 151 -6.23 -14.02 -15.93
C ASP A 151 -4.98 -14.16 -15.04
N ARG A 152 -4.72 -15.36 -14.52
CA ARG A 152 -3.48 -15.67 -13.79
C ARG A 152 -2.26 -15.46 -14.69
N LEU A 153 -2.29 -15.96 -15.93
CA LEU A 153 -1.19 -15.76 -16.88
C LEU A 153 -0.98 -14.28 -17.21
N ALA A 154 -2.06 -13.49 -17.38
CA ALA A 154 -1.96 -12.06 -17.61
C ALA A 154 -1.30 -11.34 -16.42
N SER A 155 -1.71 -11.66 -15.19
CA SER A 155 -1.12 -11.09 -13.97
C SER A 155 0.36 -11.47 -13.80
N LEU A 156 0.73 -12.75 -14.05
CA LEU A 156 2.12 -13.19 -14.03
C LEU A 156 2.95 -12.49 -15.10
N THR A 157 2.41 -12.32 -16.31
CA THR A 157 3.09 -11.62 -17.39
C THR A 157 3.35 -10.16 -17.03
N GLN A 158 2.38 -9.49 -16.38
CA GLN A 158 2.57 -8.14 -15.86
C GLN A 158 3.65 -8.10 -14.75
N GLU A 159 3.69 -9.09 -13.86
CA GLU A 159 4.71 -9.17 -12.82
C GLU A 159 6.11 -9.40 -13.41
N VAL A 160 6.22 -10.26 -14.43
CA VAL A 160 7.47 -10.53 -15.15
C VAL A 160 7.96 -9.27 -15.87
N THR A 161 7.07 -8.52 -16.54
CA THR A 161 7.48 -7.27 -17.21
C THR A 161 7.92 -6.20 -16.21
N LYS A 162 7.25 -6.09 -15.06
CA LYS A 162 7.69 -5.20 -13.97
C LYS A 162 9.07 -5.59 -13.44
N ARG A 163 9.27 -6.88 -13.11
CA ARG A 163 10.58 -7.39 -12.66
C ARG A 163 11.67 -7.18 -13.70
N GLN A 164 11.36 -7.35 -14.99
CA GLN A 164 12.31 -7.11 -16.07
C GLN A 164 12.73 -5.63 -16.12
N SER A 165 11.77 -4.70 -15.98
CA SER A 165 12.09 -3.27 -15.93
C SER A 165 12.91 -2.88 -14.69
N ASP A 166 12.66 -3.52 -13.55
CA ASP A 166 13.46 -3.33 -12.33
C ASP A 166 14.89 -3.86 -12.52
N VAL A 167 15.05 -5.02 -13.16
CA VAL A 167 16.37 -5.59 -13.50
C VAL A 167 17.14 -4.66 -14.44
N ASP A 168 16.50 -4.11 -15.46
CA ASP A 168 17.16 -3.20 -16.41
C ASP A 168 17.57 -1.89 -15.73
N ARG A 169 16.73 -1.36 -14.82
CA ARG A 169 17.09 -0.21 -13.98
C ARG A 169 18.29 -0.50 -13.08
N LEU A 170 18.29 -1.66 -12.40
CA LEU A 170 19.40 -2.05 -11.53
C LEU A 170 20.70 -2.25 -12.31
N LYS A 171 20.65 -2.86 -13.49
CA LYS A 171 21.84 -2.99 -14.37
C LYS A 171 22.42 -1.63 -14.74
N LYS A 172 21.57 -0.65 -15.07
CA LYS A 172 22.02 0.72 -15.33
C LYS A 172 22.69 1.34 -14.10
N GLN A 173 22.07 1.21 -12.92
CA GLN A 173 22.66 1.72 -11.67
C GLN A 173 24.01 1.07 -11.34
N VAL A 174 24.17 -0.23 -11.58
CA VAL A 174 25.44 -0.92 -11.40
C VAL A 174 26.49 -0.38 -12.37
N SER A 175 26.15 -0.22 -13.66
CA SER A 175 27.06 0.37 -14.64
C SER A 175 27.48 1.80 -14.27
N ASP A 176 26.53 2.63 -13.83
CA ASP A 176 26.81 4.02 -13.40
C ASP A 176 27.72 4.03 -12.16
N ALA A 177 27.51 3.10 -11.22
CA ALA A 177 28.34 2.96 -10.03
C ALA A 177 29.75 2.44 -10.36
N GLU A 178 29.89 1.49 -11.30
CA GLU A 178 31.17 1.00 -11.79
C GLU A 178 31.98 2.13 -12.46
N GLU A 179 31.34 3.00 -13.25
CA GLU A 179 31.98 4.16 -13.85
C GLU A 179 32.44 5.19 -12.80
N GLN A 180 31.61 5.42 -11.77
CA GLN A 180 31.99 6.28 -10.64
C GLN A 180 33.18 5.71 -9.87
N VAL A 181 33.19 4.40 -9.60
CA VAL A 181 34.31 3.72 -8.94
C VAL A 181 35.57 3.84 -9.78
N ALA A 182 35.50 3.62 -11.09
CA ALA A 182 36.65 3.79 -11.99
C ALA A 182 37.20 5.22 -11.95
N THR A 183 36.32 6.22 -11.96
CA THR A 183 36.70 7.64 -11.86
C THR A 183 37.37 7.96 -10.52
N VAL A 184 36.80 7.46 -9.42
CA VAL A 184 37.36 7.65 -8.07
C VAL A 184 38.73 6.97 -7.96
N CYS A 185 38.90 5.75 -8.48
CA CYS A 185 40.19 5.07 -8.50
C CYS A 185 41.26 5.91 -9.21
N VAL A 186 40.95 6.49 -10.37
CA VAL A 186 41.89 7.38 -11.08
C VAL A 186 42.23 8.64 -10.27
N SER A 187 41.26 9.19 -9.53
CA SER A 187 41.52 10.34 -8.65
C SER A 187 42.40 9.97 -7.44
N ILE A 188 42.23 8.76 -6.90
CA ILE A 188 43.04 8.23 -5.80
C ILE A 188 44.47 8.01 -6.26
N THR A 189 44.70 7.36 -7.40
CA THR A 189 46.06 7.15 -7.92
C THR A 189 46.78 8.48 -8.16
N LYS A 190 46.07 9.50 -8.66
CA LYS A 190 46.63 10.84 -8.82
C LYS A 190 46.97 11.50 -7.47
N ALA A 191 46.14 11.30 -6.45
CA ALA A 191 46.40 11.82 -5.12
C ALA A 191 47.61 11.10 -4.47
N GLU A 192 47.75 9.79 -4.67
CA GLU A 192 48.91 9.01 -4.23
C GLU A 192 50.21 9.51 -4.88
N GLU A 193 50.20 9.73 -6.21
CA GLU A 193 51.35 10.33 -6.91
C GLU A 193 51.74 11.71 -6.35
N GLN A 194 50.75 12.54 -6.00
CA GLN A 194 50.99 13.85 -5.38
C GLN A 194 51.58 13.72 -3.98
N VAL A 195 51.09 12.78 -3.16
CA VAL A 195 51.63 12.52 -1.82
C VAL A 195 53.09 12.05 -1.93
N ASP A 196 53.42 11.16 -2.85
CA ASP A 196 54.79 10.73 -3.09
C ASP A 196 55.69 11.88 -3.55
N ALA A 197 55.20 12.75 -4.43
CA ALA A 197 55.92 13.93 -4.86
C ALA A 197 56.17 14.92 -3.71
N PHE A 198 55.17 15.17 -2.86
CA PHE A 198 55.33 16.02 -1.68
C PHE A 198 56.28 15.40 -0.64
N THR A 199 56.25 14.08 -0.47
CA THR A 199 57.16 13.37 0.45
C THR A 199 58.60 13.55 0.00
N LYS A 200 58.89 13.35 -1.30
CA LYS A 200 60.23 13.61 -1.87
C LYS A 200 60.66 15.08 -1.74
N ALA A 201 59.72 16.02 -1.91
CA ALA A 201 60.02 17.44 -1.74
C ALA A 201 60.35 17.78 -0.28
N ILE A 202 59.64 17.21 0.70
CA ILE A 202 59.94 17.38 2.12
C ILE A 202 61.32 16.79 2.45
N GLU A 203 61.65 15.60 1.93
CA GLU A 203 62.97 14.99 2.10
C GLU A 203 64.09 15.88 1.53
N ALA A 204 63.90 16.46 0.35
CA ALA A 204 64.85 17.38 -0.27
C ALA A 204 65.02 18.67 0.56
N ILE A 205 63.93 19.28 1.01
CA ILE A 205 63.97 20.49 1.86
C ILE A 205 64.66 20.19 3.19
N ASN A 206 64.39 19.03 3.80
CA ASN A 206 65.06 18.64 5.04
C ASN A 206 66.56 18.42 4.82
N ALA A 207 66.98 17.89 3.68
CA ALA A 207 68.39 17.76 3.33
C ALA A 207 69.06 19.13 3.12
N GLU A 208 68.42 20.06 2.40
CA GLU A 208 68.91 21.44 2.26
C GLU A 208 68.98 22.16 3.62
N MET A 209 68.00 21.94 4.49
CA MET A 209 67.98 22.50 5.84
C MET A 209 69.13 21.96 6.70
N LEU A 210 69.44 20.66 6.60
CA LEU A 210 70.60 20.05 7.25
C LEU A 210 71.92 20.63 6.73
N GLU A 211 72.03 20.85 5.42
CA GLU A 211 73.23 21.47 4.80
C GLU A 211 73.38 22.93 5.25
N LEU A 212 72.28 23.68 5.31
CA LEU A 212 72.27 25.05 5.86
C LEU A 212 72.62 25.07 7.35
N GLU A 213 72.14 24.12 8.15
CA GLU A 213 72.45 24.02 9.58
C GLU A 213 73.94 23.67 9.81
N GLU A 214 74.54 22.83 8.95
CA GLU A 214 75.99 22.56 8.94
C GLU A 214 76.81 23.82 8.58
N VAL A 215 76.29 24.69 7.69
CA VAL A 215 76.94 25.96 7.32
C VAL A 215 76.78 27.05 8.40
N ILE A 216 75.65 27.08 9.12
CA ILE A 216 75.38 28.07 10.19
C ILE A 216 76.08 27.69 11.50
N SER A 217 76.24 26.41 11.81
CA SER A 217 76.89 25.93 13.04
C SER A 217 78.35 26.42 13.27
N PRO A 218 79.21 26.68 12.25
CA PRO A 218 80.47 27.38 12.46
C PRO A 218 80.32 28.90 12.67
N GLU A 219 79.25 29.54 12.19
CA GLU A 219 79.01 30.99 12.34
C GLU A 219 78.34 31.35 13.67
N GLU A 220 77.43 30.53 14.20
CA GLU A 220 76.82 30.74 15.53
C GLU A 220 77.80 30.50 16.70
N ASN A 221 78.84 29.67 16.50
CA ASN A 221 79.90 29.48 17.51
C ASN A 221 80.91 30.65 17.57
N ALA A 222 80.79 31.64 16.68
CA ALA A 222 81.49 32.92 16.78
C ALA A 222 80.61 33.95 17.51
N ALA A 223 80.55 33.82 18.83
CA ALA A 223 80.27 34.87 19.82
C ALA A 223 79.28 35.99 19.44
N VAL A 224 78.02 35.87 19.86
CA VAL A 224 77.08 37.00 20.03
C VAL A 224 76.44 36.93 21.43
N PRO A 225 76.39 38.03 22.21
CA PRO A 225 75.99 38.04 23.63
C PRO A 225 74.47 37.88 23.83
N PRO A 226 74.00 37.55 25.06
CA PRO A 226 72.62 37.15 25.28
C PRO A 226 71.70 38.36 25.18
N THR A 227 70.78 38.34 24.22
CA THR A 227 69.68 39.32 24.16
C THR A 227 68.34 38.60 24.15
N ASP A 228 67.61 38.82 25.23
CA ASP A 228 66.16 38.70 25.45
C ASP A 228 65.35 37.73 24.55
N ARG A 229 65.01 36.57 25.11
CA ARG A 229 64.12 35.58 24.48
C ARG A 229 62.66 36.03 24.52
N LEU A 230 62.15 36.62 23.43
CA LEU A 230 60.72 36.63 23.15
C LEU A 230 60.28 35.25 22.64
N GLN A 231 59.41 34.55 23.37
CA GLN A 231 58.82 33.28 22.94
C GLN A 231 57.74 33.53 21.87
N HIS A 232 58.07 33.33 20.60
CA HIS A 232 57.09 33.28 19.51
C HIS A 232 56.74 31.82 19.21
N ARG A 233 55.53 31.37 19.60
CA ARG A 233 55.01 30.05 19.19
C ARG A 233 54.26 30.20 17.88
N LEU A 234 54.69 29.41 16.89
CA LEU A 234 54.03 29.27 15.59
C LEU A 234 52.57 28.81 15.76
N SER A 235 51.68 29.45 15.00
CA SER A 235 50.25 29.19 14.96
C SER A 235 49.95 27.82 14.32
N PRO A 236 49.25 26.89 14.99
CA PRO A 236 48.81 25.64 14.39
C PRO A 236 47.65 25.90 13.41
N VAL A 237 47.74 25.28 12.23
CA VAL A 237 46.70 25.29 11.20
C VAL A 237 45.59 24.34 11.63
N GLY A 238 44.40 24.88 11.92
CA GLY A 238 43.23 24.09 12.34
C GLY A 238 42.77 23.13 11.25
N LYS A 239 42.86 21.82 11.50
CA LYS A 239 42.23 20.77 10.70
C LYS A 239 40.82 20.50 11.25
N VAL A 240 39.82 20.58 10.38
CA VAL A 240 38.43 20.22 10.68
C VAL A 240 38.34 18.70 10.77
N ALA A 241 38.01 18.17 11.96
CA ALA A 241 37.83 16.74 12.18
C ALA A 241 36.38 16.45 12.59
N ASP A 242 35.84 15.33 12.09
CA ASP A 242 34.54 14.72 12.44
C ASP A 242 34.55 14.15 13.88
N SER A 243 34.95 14.94 14.87
CA SER A 243 34.96 14.54 16.27
C SER A 243 33.71 15.03 17.00
N SER A 244 33.24 14.27 17.99
CA SER A 244 32.17 14.68 18.92
C SER A 244 32.49 16.05 19.52
N GLU A 245 31.63 17.04 19.27
CA GLU A 245 31.78 18.42 19.74
C GLU A 245 30.91 18.66 20.98
N ILE A 246 31.50 19.20 22.05
CA ILE A 246 30.79 19.51 23.29
C ILE A 246 30.83 21.02 23.50
N HIS A 247 29.68 21.61 23.77
CA HIS A 247 29.57 23.06 23.91
C HIS A 247 29.37 23.48 25.37
N PHE A 248 30.09 24.52 25.76
CA PHE A 248 29.95 25.17 27.07
C PHE A 248 29.77 26.67 26.90
N ARG A 249 28.88 27.27 27.71
CA ARG A 249 28.69 28.72 27.82
C ARG A 249 29.43 29.23 29.05
N VAL A 250 30.24 30.28 28.88
CA VAL A 250 30.96 30.94 29.98
C VAL A 250 30.55 32.41 30.05
N ILE A 251 29.73 32.77 31.04
CA ILE A 251 29.24 34.13 31.27
C ILE A 251 29.33 34.44 32.77
N ASN A 252 29.70 35.67 33.16
CA ASN A 252 29.80 36.09 34.57
C ASN A 252 30.67 35.17 35.45
N ASN A 253 31.77 34.63 34.93
CA ASN A 253 32.62 33.62 35.57
C ASN A 253 31.84 32.38 36.04
N GLN A 254 30.76 32.05 35.33
CA GLN A 254 30.02 30.81 35.48
C GLN A 254 30.08 30.01 34.19
N ILE A 255 30.34 28.71 34.31
CA ILE A 255 30.30 27.74 33.23
C ILE A 255 28.98 26.98 33.28
N SER A 256 28.39 26.77 32.11
CA SER A 256 27.16 25.99 31.95
C SER A 256 27.28 25.11 30.72
N PHE A 257 26.79 23.88 30.84
CA PHE A 257 26.76 22.92 29.75
C PHE A 257 25.67 23.29 28.75
N LEU A 258 26.01 23.41 27.47
CA LEU A 258 25.07 23.75 26.41
C LEU A 258 24.74 22.48 25.60
N PRO A 259 23.54 21.88 25.77
CA PRO A 259 23.15 20.64 25.08
C PRO A 259 22.71 20.90 23.63
N VAL A 260 23.63 21.34 22.77
CA VAL A 260 23.33 21.66 21.36
C VAL A 260 22.82 20.43 20.61
N ASP A 261 23.45 19.27 20.82
CA ASP A 261 23.06 18.02 20.15
C ASP A 261 21.65 17.57 20.54
N GLU A 262 21.33 17.59 21.84
CA GLU A 262 19.99 17.22 22.31
C GLU A 262 18.91 18.17 21.78
N LEU A 263 19.22 19.47 21.69
CA LEU A 263 18.32 20.47 21.12
C LEU A 263 18.13 20.26 19.62
N LEU A 264 19.19 19.93 18.88
CA LEU A 264 19.14 19.63 17.45
C LEU A 264 18.36 18.34 17.16
N ASP A 265 18.51 17.30 17.97
CA ASP A 265 17.77 16.05 17.78
C ASP A 265 16.28 16.20 18.09
N ARG A 266 15.92 17.01 19.10
CA ARG A 266 14.53 17.41 19.33
C ARG A 266 13.98 18.27 18.20
N LEU A 267 14.78 19.18 17.64
CA LEU A 267 14.41 19.96 16.46
C LEU A 267 14.12 19.04 15.27
N LYS A 268 15.03 18.12 14.91
CA LYS A 268 14.81 17.14 13.81
C LYS A 268 13.50 16.37 14.01
N SER A 269 13.25 15.90 15.22
CA SER A 269 12.02 15.16 15.56
C SER A 269 10.76 16.02 15.43
N GLN A 270 10.83 17.28 15.85
CA GLN A 270 9.73 18.25 15.73
C GLN A 270 9.48 18.68 14.27
N LEU A 271 10.52 18.77 13.45
CA LEU A 271 10.42 19.06 12.01
C LEU A 271 9.80 17.87 11.25
N ASN A 272 10.24 16.64 11.54
CA ASN A 272 9.70 15.43 10.91
C ASN A 272 8.20 15.26 11.21
N SER A 273 7.80 15.49 12.46
CA SER A 273 6.38 15.39 12.88
C SER A 273 5.50 16.52 12.33
N ARG A 274 6.05 17.72 12.11
CA ARG A 274 5.31 18.88 11.58
C ARG A 274 5.54 19.14 10.08
N MET A 275 6.17 18.20 9.38
CA MET A 275 6.54 18.35 7.97
C MET A 275 5.35 18.70 7.06
N GLY A 276 4.16 18.16 7.36
CA GLY A 276 2.92 18.47 6.63
C GLY A 276 2.39 19.90 6.80
N VAL A 277 2.71 20.57 7.92
CA VAL A 277 2.30 21.96 8.19
C VAL A 277 3.34 22.94 7.63
N ILE A 278 4.62 22.62 7.83
CA ILE A 278 5.73 23.46 7.37
C ILE A 278 5.78 23.52 5.83
N ALA A 279 5.36 22.46 5.13
CA ALA A 279 5.25 22.46 3.66
C ALA A 279 4.24 23.50 3.12
N ARG A 280 3.25 23.92 3.92
CA ARG A 280 2.19 24.87 3.52
C ARG A 280 2.59 26.33 3.65
N MET A 281 3.59 26.65 4.48
CA MET A 281 4.04 28.03 4.74
C MET A 281 5.47 28.23 4.21
N PRO A 282 5.78 29.39 3.61
CA PRO A 282 7.12 29.66 3.06
C PRO A 282 8.20 29.79 4.13
N GLN A 283 7.82 30.22 5.33
CA GLN A 283 8.68 30.39 6.49
C GLN A 283 7.94 29.88 7.73
N TYR A 284 8.62 29.08 8.55
CA TYR A 284 8.08 28.58 9.81
C TYR A 284 9.07 28.82 10.94
N GLY A 285 8.65 29.61 11.92
CA GLY A 285 9.34 29.78 13.18
C GLY A 285 8.80 28.81 14.23
N GLY A 286 9.69 28.20 15.00
CA GLY A 286 9.29 27.39 16.15
C GLY A 286 10.28 27.52 17.29
N THR A 287 9.84 27.03 18.45
CA THR A 287 10.63 26.98 19.66
C THR A 287 10.75 25.53 20.11
N VAL A 288 11.95 25.12 20.51
CA VAL A 288 12.29 23.80 21.07
C VAL A 288 12.89 24.01 22.45
N GLY A 289 12.42 23.24 23.44
CA GLY A 289 12.92 23.33 24.81
C GLY A 289 11.89 23.91 25.78
N PRO A 290 12.16 23.85 27.10
CA PRO A 290 13.50 23.88 27.70
C PRO A 290 14.20 22.51 27.79
N VAL A 291 15.50 22.47 27.46
CA VAL A 291 16.42 21.35 27.72
C VAL A 291 17.60 21.88 28.54
N HIS A 292 17.83 21.35 29.74
CA HIS A 292 18.82 21.86 30.69
C HIS A 292 18.75 23.39 30.93
N GLY A 293 17.56 23.99 30.85
CA GLY A 293 17.36 25.44 30.99
C GLY A 293 17.58 26.27 29.72
N TYR A 294 17.87 25.63 28.59
CA TYR A 294 18.05 26.29 27.29
C TYR A 294 16.83 26.12 26.40
N VAL A 295 16.46 27.21 25.72
CA VAL A 295 15.38 27.28 24.75
C VAL A 295 15.99 27.64 23.40
N MET A 296 15.66 26.85 22.37
CA MET A 296 16.15 27.03 21.01
C MET A 296 15.02 27.55 20.13
N ASN A 297 15.15 28.78 19.65
CA ASN A 297 14.30 29.34 18.61
C ASN A 297 14.90 29.01 17.24
N TYR A 298 14.07 28.58 16.31
CA TYR A 298 14.52 28.19 14.97
C TYR A 298 13.59 28.74 13.90
N THR A 299 14.17 29.03 12.75
CA THR A 299 13.47 29.44 11.55
C THR A 299 13.80 28.48 10.42
N VAL A 300 12.76 27.93 9.79
CA VAL A 300 12.88 27.06 8.63
C VAL A 300 12.33 27.78 7.41
N GLU A 301 13.08 27.71 6.32
CA GLU A 301 12.69 28.24 5.02
C GLU A 301 12.52 27.12 4.01
N ARG A 302 11.52 27.29 3.17
CA ARG A 302 11.22 26.35 2.10
C ARG A 302 12.06 26.67 0.87
N HIS A 303 13.02 25.80 0.56
CA HIS A 303 13.70 25.83 -0.73
C HIS A 303 13.02 24.85 -1.69
N THR A 304 12.30 25.38 -2.67
CA THR A 304 11.84 24.60 -3.82
C THR A 304 13.02 24.42 -4.77
N GLY A 305 13.73 23.31 -4.61
CA GLY A 305 14.80 22.91 -5.52
C GLY A 305 14.33 21.71 -6.34
N SER A 306 14.66 21.67 -7.62
CA SER A 306 14.50 20.44 -8.38
C SER A 306 15.78 19.64 -8.27
N LEU A 307 15.70 18.46 -7.65
CA LEU A 307 16.80 17.51 -7.63
C LEU A 307 16.69 16.63 -8.88
N PRO A 308 17.79 16.43 -9.64
CA PRO A 308 17.82 15.43 -10.68
C PRO A 308 17.85 14.05 -10.04
N GLN A 309 16.79 13.26 -10.24
CA GLN A 309 16.79 11.86 -9.85
C GLN A 309 16.47 11.00 -11.06
N GLY A 310 17.47 10.23 -11.50
CA GLY A 310 17.38 8.94 -12.23
C GLY A 310 16.64 8.86 -13.57
N ASN A 311 15.49 9.54 -13.74
CA ASN A 311 14.73 9.71 -14.97
C ASN A 311 13.50 10.67 -14.84
N GLY A 312 13.47 11.60 -13.87
CA GLY A 312 12.38 12.59 -13.77
C GLY A 312 12.70 13.78 -12.85
N TRP A 313 12.04 14.91 -13.11
CA TRP A 313 12.09 16.10 -12.25
C TRP A 313 11.03 15.95 -11.15
N VAL A 314 11.42 15.44 -9.98
CA VAL A 314 10.54 15.49 -8.81
C VAL A 314 10.76 16.83 -8.12
N GLY A 315 9.71 17.66 -8.09
CA GLY A 315 9.68 18.89 -7.30
C GLY A 315 9.77 18.55 -5.81
N GLY A 316 10.98 18.37 -5.31
CA GLY A 316 11.26 18.14 -3.91
C GLY A 316 11.23 19.46 -3.15
N THR A 317 10.30 19.58 -2.20
CA THR A 317 10.37 20.67 -1.24
C THR A 317 11.49 20.35 -0.25
N MET A 318 12.64 21.02 -0.37
CA MET A 318 13.70 20.92 0.63
C MET A 318 13.44 21.94 1.74
N LEU A 319 13.41 21.46 2.96
CA LEU A 319 13.33 22.27 4.17
C LEU A 319 14.76 22.53 4.64
N ALA A 320 15.21 23.78 4.62
CA ALA A 320 16.48 24.16 5.22
C ALA A 320 16.23 25.00 6.46
N VAL A 321 16.90 24.68 7.56
CA VAL A 321 16.91 25.52 8.76
C VAL A 321 17.79 26.72 8.45
N SER A 322 17.19 27.89 8.20
CA SER A 322 17.94 29.09 7.81
C SER A 322 18.73 29.67 8.98
N GLY A 323 18.22 29.52 10.20
CA GLY A 323 18.93 29.90 11.42
C GLY A 323 18.28 29.35 12.68
N TRP A 324 19.10 29.20 13.71
CA TRP A 324 18.65 28.91 15.05
C TRP A 324 19.39 29.78 16.07
N THR A 325 18.68 30.17 17.12
CA THR A 325 19.21 30.94 18.26
C THR A 325 18.89 30.17 19.54
N ILE A 326 19.89 29.99 20.39
CA ILE A 326 19.73 29.40 21.71
C ILE A 326 19.78 30.52 22.73
N GLU A 327 18.69 30.63 23.46
CA GLU A 327 18.52 31.50 24.61
C GLU A 327 18.61 30.65 25.87
N ALA A 328 19.33 31.19 26.85
CA ALA A 328 19.42 30.58 28.16
C ALA A 328 18.37 31.22 29.06
N ASP A 329 17.59 30.39 29.74
CA ASP A 329 16.77 30.85 30.86
C ASP A 329 17.66 30.89 32.10
N ASP A 330 18.25 32.06 32.39
CA ASP A 330 19.27 32.25 33.43
C ASP A 330 18.82 31.81 34.84
N GLN A 331 17.53 31.56 35.08
CA GLN A 331 17.01 31.01 36.35
C GLN A 331 16.98 29.47 36.41
N ARG A 332 17.08 28.78 35.26
CA ARG A 332 16.93 27.32 35.14
C ARG A 332 18.18 26.60 34.63
N VAL A 333 19.20 27.34 34.23
CA VAL A 333 20.47 26.75 33.79
C VAL A 333 21.32 26.37 35.00
N PRO A 334 21.74 25.10 35.13
CA PRO A 334 22.73 24.72 36.13
C PRO A 334 24.07 25.37 35.76
N SER A 335 24.49 26.36 36.55
CA SER A 335 25.75 27.07 36.38
C SER A 335 26.71 26.78 37.52
N GLU A 336 27.99 26.64 37.19
CA GLU A 336 29.07 26.39 38.15
C GLU A 336 30.09 27.53 38.05
N SER A 337 30.60 28.04 39.18
CA SER A 337 31.65 29.07 39.14
C SER A 337 32.93 28.52 38.50
N THR A 338 33.65 29.35 37.73
CA THR A 338 34.91 28.96 37.08
C THR A 338 35.96 28.46 38.08
N GLU A 339 35.99 28.98 39.31
CA GLU A 339 36.89 28.50 40.36
C GLU A 339 36.54 27.08 40.84
N THR A 340 35.25 26.75 40.87
CA THR A 340 34.77 25.41 41.24
C THR A 340 34.95 24.42 40.09
N ALA A 341 34.74 24.88 38.84
CA ALA A 341 34.93 24.10 37.63
C ALA A 341 36.36 23.55 37.46
N LEU A 342 37.38 24.27 37.98
CA LEU A 342 38.77 23.83 37.97
C LEU A 342 39.08 22.68 38.96
N ARG A 343 38.24 22.50 39.98
CA ARG A 343 38.46 21.47 41.02
C ARG A 343 38.17 20.06 40.49
N PRO A 344 38.90 19.03 40.96
CA PRO A 344 38.58 17.63 40.66
C PRO A 344 37.15 17.28 41.10
N GLY A 345 36.34 16.70 40.21
CA GLY A 345 34.95 16.30 40.50
C GLY A 345 33.86 17.34 40.18
N SER A 346 34.22 18.50 39.60
CA SER A 346 33.25 19.50 39.11
C SER A 346 32.32 18.95 38.03
N GLN A 347 31.19 19.62 37.74
CA GLN A 347 30.31 19.19 36.65
C GLN A 347 31.03 19.29 35.30
N PHE A 348 31.80 20.37 35.12
CA PHE A 348 32.65 20.56 33.95
C PHE A 348 33.65 19.41 33.76
N ARG A 349 34.37 19.04 34.82
CA ARG A 349 35.42 18.02 34.75
C ARG A 349 34.86 16.61 34.57
N ARG A 350 33.76 16.27 35.24
CA ARG A 350 33.06 14.99 35.00
C ARG A 350 32.58 14.85 33.56
N MET A 351 32.06 15.93 32.97
CA MET A 351 31.54 15.93 31.60
C MET A 351 32.65 15.86 30.56
N ILE A 352 33.84 16.35 30.88
CA ILE A 352 35.04 16.27 30.02
C ILE A 352 35.74 14.92 30.16
N GLU A 353 35.82 14.36 31.37
CA GLU A 353 36.40 13.04 31.64
C GLU A 353 35.56 11.89 31.07
N SER A 354 34.25 12.09 30.88
CA SER A 354 33.37 11.08 30.26
C SER A 354 33.51 10.99 28.73
N GLN A 355 34.39 11.79 28.11
CA GLN A 355 34.40 11.99 26.67
C GLN A 355 35.60 11.28 26.02
N PRO A 356 35.44 10.80 24.77
CA PRO A 356 36.54 10.21 24.02
C PRO A 356 37.72 11.18 23.89
N ILE A 357 38.95 10.64 23.93
CA ILE A 357 40.22 11.40 23.89
C ILE A 357 40.34 12.30 22.64
N ASP A 358 39.62 12.00 21.56
CA ASP A 358 39.62 12.79 20.32
C ASP A 358 38.47 13.82 20.22
N SER A 359 37.72 14.05 21.30
CA SER A 359 36.58 14.99 21.29
C SER A 359 37.06 16.44 21.27
N ALA A 360 36.27 17.30 20.62
CA ALA A 360 36.52 18.73 20.58
C ALA A 360 35.58 19.47 21.54
N ILE A 361 36.12 20.39 22.33
CA ILE A 361 35.36 21.21 23.27
C ILE A 361 35.26 22.62 22.72
N THR A 362 34.06 23.14 22.54
CA THR A 362 33.82 24.53 22.14
C THR A 362 33.35 25.35 23.33
N LEU A 363 34.15 26.33 23.73
CA LEU A 363 33.85 27.28 24.79
C LEU A 363 33.34 28.60 24.18
N TRP A 364 32.07 28.91 24.44
CA TRP A 364 31.45 30.20 24.11
C TRP A 364 31.72 31.19 25.25
N VAL A 365 32.65 32.13 25.03
CA VAL A 365 33.16 33.02 26.08
C VAL A 365 32.66 34.44 25.86
N TYR A 366 32.00 35.01 26.87
CA TYR A 366 31.60 36.42 26.88
C TYR A 366 32.73 37.32 27.44
N PRO A 367 32.70 38.64 27.16
CA PRO A 367 33.80 39.54 27.50
C PRO A 367 34.18 39.59 28.97
N ASP A 368 33.21 39.35 29.85
CA ASP A 368 33.39 39.38 31.31
C ASP A 368 34.20 38.19 31.85
N SER A 369 34.47 37.16 31.03
CA SER A 369 35.07 35.89 31.46
C SER A 369 36.27 35.44 30.62
N PHE A 370 36.86 36.34 29.82
CA PHE A 370 38.05 36.02 29.02
C PHE A 370 39.26 35.58 29.87
N GLN A 371 39.40 36.09 31.10
CA GLN A 371 40.48 35.69 32.00
C GLN A 371 40.35 34.24 32.47
N SER A 372 39.11 33.76 32.65
CA SER A 372 38.81 32.39 33.09
C SER A 372 39.05 31.35 31.97
N PHE A 373 39.07 31.78 30.70
CA PHE A 373 39.27 30.88 29.56
C PHE A 373 40.65 30.21 29.57
N ALA A 374 41.71 30.93 29.91
CA ALA A 374 43.07 30.38 29.94
C ALA A 374 43.17 29.18 30.91
N ALA A 375 42.58 29.31 32.11
CA ALA A 375 42.59 28.24 33.11
C ALA A 375 41.76 27.02 32.68
N LEU A 376 40.60 27.23 32.04
CA LEU A 376 39.76 26.15 31.53
C LEU A 376 40.43 25.41 30.36
N ARG A 377 41.14 26.15 29.50
CA ARG A 377 41.90 25.60 28.36
C ARG A 377 43.05 24.71 28.83
N GLU A 378 43.79 25.12 29.87
CA GLU A 378 44.87 24.30 30.45
C GLU A 378 44.36 22.96 31.01
N VAL A 379 43.22 22.97 31.70
CA VAL A 379 42.62 21.73 32.23
C VAL A 379 42.19 20.77 31.12
N ALA A 380 41.59 21.29 30.05
CA ALA A 380 41.15 20.47 28.92
C ALA A 380 42.33 19.93 28.09
N HIS A 381 43.38 20.73 27.84
CA HIS A 381 44.61 20.24 27.21
C HIS A 381 45.34 19.19 28.06
N GLY A 382 45.31 19.33 29.40
CA GLY A 382 45.85 18.33 30.31
C GLY A 382 45.19 16.95 30.18
N LEU A 383 43.95 16.90 29.66
CA LEU A 383 43.20 15.68 29.35
C LEU A 383 43.30 15.27 27.87
N GLN A 384 44.24 15.87 27.11
CA GLN A 384 44.47 15.62 25.67
C GLN A 384 43.30 15.97 24.75
N LEU A 385 42.33 16.76 25.22
CA LEU A 385 41.18 17.18 24.43
C LEU A 385 41.49 18.45 23.64
N ARG A 386 40.88 18.58 22.46
CA ARG A 386 41.04 19.75 21.59
C ARG A 386 40.06 20.86 22.00
N VAL A 387 40.51 22.12 22.08
CA VAL A 387 39.69 23.22 22.65
C VAL A 387 39.54 24.36 21.67
N ALA A 388 38.31 24.63 21.23
CA ALA A 388 37.96 25.80 20.44
C ALA A 388 37.40 26.93 21.32
N ALA A 389 37.88 28.15 21.11
CA ALA A 389 37.33 29.35 21.73
C ALA A 389 36.43 30.09 20.73
N ARG A 390 35.21 30.42 21.14
CA ARG A 390 34.31 31.30 20.38
C ARG A 390 33.94 32.52 21.21
N PRO A 391 34.68 33.64 21.05
CA PRO A 391 34.33 34.88 21.73
C PRO A 391 33.03 35.44 21.13
N LEU A 392 32.02 35.66 21.97
CA LEU A 392 30.77 36.32 21.57
C LEU A 392 30.69 37.72 22.18
N PRO A 393 30.12 38.71 21.47
CA PRO A 393 29.81 40.02 22.05
C PRO A 393 28.84 39.89 23.24
N ALA A 394 28.97 40.82 24.19
CA ALA A 394 28.09 40.89 25.37
C ALA A 394 26.60 40.92 24.94
N GLY A 395 25.77 40.11 25.60
CA GLY A 395 24.32 40.06 25.37
C GLY A 395 23.88 39.39 24.07
N THR A 396 24.78 38.81 23.27
CA THR A 396 24.41 38.11 22.03
C THR A 396 24.03 36.65 22.33
N PRO A 397 22.84 36.16 21.92
CA PRO A 397 22.47 34.75 22.08
C PRO A 397 23.35 33.85 21.21
N ILE A 398 23.48 32.58 21.60
CA ILE A 398 24.29 31.62 20.85
C ILE A 398 23.51 31.22 19.60
N SER A 399 23.94 31.66 18.42
CA SER A 399 23.25 31.39 17.16
C SER A 399 24.08 30.54 16.21
N GLY A 400 23.41 29.70 15.41
CA GLY A 400 24.01 28.98 14.30
C GLY A 400 23.11 29.05 13.05
N SER A 401 23.72 28.99 11.86
CA SER A 401 22.99 28.93 10.59
C SER A 401 23.52 27.80 9.72
N SER A 402 22.68 27.21 8.87
CA SER A 402 23.11 26.16 7.94
C SER A 402 24.05 26.67 6.83
N LYS A 403 24.26 27.99 6.74
CA LYS A 403 25.17 28.68 5.80
C LYS A 403 26.34 29.39 6.52
N GLY A 404 26.51 29.21 7.83
CA GLY A 404 27.51 29.90 8.65
C GLY A 404 28.60 28.99 9.21
N SER A 405 29.78 29.58 9.47
CA SER A 405 31.07 28.93 9.75
C SER A 405 31.05 27.86 10.86
N ARG A 406 31.59 26.68 10.52
CA ARG A 406 32.00 25.65 11.49
C ARG A 406 33.18 26.16 12.34
N SER A 407 33.27 25.68 13.57
CA SER A 407 34.30 26.09 14.53
C SER A 407 35.67 25.70 13.99
N ILE A 408 36.55 26.68 13.81
CA ILE A 408 37.97 26.39 13.62
C ILE A 408 38.51 26.08 15.03
N VAL A 409 38.82 24.82 15.25
CA VAL A 409 39.45 24.33 16.48
C VAL A 409 40.94 24.65 16.40
N GLN A 410 41.50 25.23 17.46
CA GLN A 410 42.93 25.57 17.58
C GLN A 410 43.62 24.78 18.68
#